data_AF-A0A6X8Y7E1-F1
#
_entry.id   AF-A0A6X8Y7E1-F1
#
_cell.length_a   1.000
_cell.length_b   1.000
_cell.length_c   1.000
_cell.angle_alpha   90.00
_cell.angle_beta   90.00
_cell.angle_gamma   90.00
#
_symmetry.space_group_name_H-M   'P 1'
#
loop_
_entity.id
_entity.type
_entity.pdbx_description
1 polymer ?
#
loop_
_entity_poly.entity_id
_entity_poly.type
_entity_poly.pdbx_seq_one_letter_code
_entity_poly.pdbx_strand_id
1 'polypeptide(L)'
;PLWLSLLAHFLLKDKLNKRKIISLIIGISGVIFCLGLSTMQGGIGLIYAFLGSLCWSICTIITKRFIFDKSSWVLTGWQLFWGAIFMLLTAYIRHEEYNIGSLQLWGWVWFIWLIIPASIGSFGLWFSALRQGGATLTSGFLFLVPLFSVIFSVLALHDGLSTHLILGGGLIVLSLYLLNKGDKDEIR
;
A
#
# COMPACT_ATOMS: atom_id res chain seq x y z
N PRO A 1 -0.91 -6.84 -2.22
CA PRO A 1 -0.21 -7.48 -3.37
C PRO A 1 -0.78 -8.85 -3.74
N LEU A 2 -0.95 -9.78 -2.79
CA LEU A 2 -1.54 -11.09 -3.06
C LEU A 2 -2.93 -11.03 -3.69
N TRP A 3 -3.91 -10.48 -2.97
CA TRP A 3 -5.28 -10.30 -3.47
C TRP A 3 -5.31 -9.62 -4.84
N LEU A 4 -4.58 -8.52 -4.96
CA LEU A 4 -4.47 -7.77 -6.21
C LEU A 4 -3.91 -8.61 -7.36
N SER A 5 -2.83 -9.36 -7.14
CA SER A 5 -2.22 -10.23 -8.16
C SER A 5 -3.15 -11.38 -8.57
N LEU A 6 -3.85 -11.99 -7.62
CA LEU A 6 -4.84 -13.04 -7.88
C LEU A 6 -6.02 -12.50 -8.70
N LEU A 7 -6.57 -11.35 -8.31
CA LEU A 7 -7.67 -10.73 -9.04
C LEU A 7 -7.22 -10.24 -10.43
N ALA A 8 -5.99 -9.72 -10.56
CA ALA A 8 -5.42 -9.27 -11.82
C ALA A 8 -5.27 -10.42 -12.81
N HIS A 9 -4.94 -11.62 -12.33
CA HIS A 9 -4.88 -12.83 -13.14
C HIS A 9 -6.18 -13.11 -13.88
N PHE A 10 -7.30 -13.09 -13.15
CA PHE A 10 -8.60 -13.42 -13.71
C PHE A 10 -9.27 -12.25 -14.44
N LEU A 11 -9.11 -11.02 -13.93
CA LEU A 11 -9.89 -9.86 -14.38
C LEU A 11 -9.15 -8.94 -15.34
N LEU A 12 -7.81 -8.96 -15.33
CA LEU A 12 -6.96 -8.10 -16.16
C LEU A 12 -6.10 -8.89 -17.16
N LYS A 13 -6.22 -10.23 -17.19
CA LYS A 13 -5.38 -11.15 -17.99
C LYS A 13 -3.87 -11.01 -17.70
N ASP A 14 -3.50 -10.44 -16.55
CA ASP A 14 -2.11 -10.34 -16.09
C ASP A 14 -1.68 -11.72 -15.57
N LYS A 15 -1.07 -12.53 -16.45
CA LYS A 15 -0.83 -13.95 -16.16
C LYS A 15 0.15 -14.10 -14.99
N LEU A 16 -0.28 -14.82 -13.96
CA LEU A 16 0.59 -15.23 -12.87
C LEU A 16 1.44 -16.42 -13.32
N ASN A 17 2.65 -16.13 -13.78
CA ASN A 17 3.64 -17.16 -14.02
C ASN A 17 4.26 -17.64 -12.69
N LYS A 18 4.90 -18.81 -12.70
CA LYS A 18 5.52 -19.41 -11.49
C LYS A 18 6.48 -18.45 -10.79
N ARG A 19 7.17 -17.60 -11.56
CA ARG A 19 8.14 -16.63 -11.07
C ARG A 19 7.48 -15.46 -10.33
N LYS A 20 6.37 -14.92 -10.84
CA LYS A 20 5.54 -13.90 -10.16
C LYS A 20 5.05 -14.44 -8.82
N ILE A 21 4.59 -15.70 -8.78
CA ILE A 21 4.17 -16.37 -7.54
C ILE A 21 5.32 -16.50 -6.54
N ILE A 22 6.47 -17.03 -6.96
CA ILE A 22 7.66 -17.16 -6.09
C ILE A 22 8.08 -15.80 -5.55
N SER A 23 8.10 -14.77 -6.40
CA SER A 23 8.46 -13.41 -5.99
C SER A 23 7.50 -12.86 -4.94
N LEU A 24 6.18 -13.06 -5.11
CA LEU A 24 5.17 -12.65 -4.13
C LEU A 24 5.35 -13.37 -2.78
N ILE A 25 5.62 -14.68 -2.79
CA ILE A 25 5.87 -15.46 -1.58
C ILE A 25 7.10 -14.92 -0.84
N ILE A 26 8.22 -14.72 -1.54
CA ILE A 26 9.44 -14.14 -0.95
C ILE A 26 9.16 -12.75 -0.36
N GLY A 27 8.38 -11.92 -1.06
CA GLY A 27 8.01 -10.59 -0.59
C GLY A 27 7.23 -10.63 0.72
N ILE A 28 6.23 -11.52 0.82
CA ILE A 28 5.44 -11.69 2.05
C ILE A 28 6.30 -12.21 3.19
N SER A 29 7.16 -13.19 2.95
CA SER A 29 8.12 -13.65 3.95
C SER A 29 8.96 -12.47 4.44
N GLY A 30 9.49 -11.64 3.55
CA GLY A 30 10.23 -10.44 3.91
C GLY A 30 9.43 -9.48 4.80
N VAL A 31 8.14 -9.23 4.47
CA VAL A 31 7.26 -8.41 5.31
C VAL A 31 7.06 -9.02 6.71
N ILE A 32 6.81 -10.33 6.81
CA ILE A 32 6.64 -11.02 8.09
C ILE A 32 7.91 -10.90 8.95
N PHE A 33 9.09 -11.05 8.35
CA PHE A 33 10.36 -10.85 9.05
C PHE A 33 10.54 -9.40 9.52
N CYS A 34 10.20 -8.41 8.70
CA CYS A 34 10.27 -6.99 9.10
C CYS A 34 9.32 -6.64 10.26
N LEU A 35 8.11 -7.22 10.29
CA LEU A 35 7.11 -6.94 11.32
C LEU A 35 7.36 -7.70 12.63
N GLY A 36 8.10 -8.80 12.57
CA GLY A 36 8.32 -9.71 13.70
C GLY A 36 7.08 -10.54 14.05
N LEU A 37 7.28 -11.78 14.49
CA LEU A 37 6.15 -12.67 14.83
C LEU A 37 5.40 -12.25 16.11
N SER A 38 5.99 -11.41 16.96
CA SER A 38 5.45 -11.03 18.27
C SER A 38 4.30 -10.01 18.22
N THR A 39 4.01 -9.41 17.07
CA THR A 39 2.98 -8.37 16.91
C THR A 39 1.63 -8.91 16.43
N MET A 40 1.49 -10.22 16.20
CA MET A 40 0.23 -10.83 15.77
C MET A 40 -0.73 -11.08 16.93
N GLN A 41 -1.26 -10.00 17.51
CA GLN A 41 -2.36 -10.08 18.47
C GLN A 41 -3.67 -10.30 17.70
N GLY A 42 -4.27 -11.48 17.89
CA GLY A 42 -5.57 -11.81 17.29
C GLY A 42 -6.68 -10.88 17.79
N GLY A 43 -7.68 -10.61 16.96
CA GLY A 43 -8.82 -9.76 17.32
C GLY A 43 -9.59 -9.23 16.11
N ILE A 44 -10.61 -8.41 16.36
CA ILE A 44 -11.45 -7.83 15.30
C ILE A 44 -10.65 -6.94 14.33
N GLY A 45 -9.56 -6.34 14.79
CA GLY A 45 -8.64 -5.58 13.95
C GLY A 45 -8.04 -6.39 12.79
N LEU A 46 -7.79 -7.69 12.99
CA LEU A 46 -7.30 -8.57 11.93
C LEU A 46 -8.35 -8.75 10.82
N ILE A 47 -9.63 -8.86 11.20
CA ILE A 47 -10.75 -8.95 10.25
C ILE A 47 -10.84 -7.66 9.44
N TYR A 48 -10.75 -6.49 10.09
CA TYR A 48 -10.76 -5.21 9.40
C TYR A 48 -9.54 -5.02 8.48
N ALA A 49 -8.34 -5.43 8.90
CA ALA A 49 -7.15 -5.38 8.06
C ALA A 49 -7.31 -6.27 6.82
N PHE A 50 -7.87 -7.48 6.99
CA PHE A 50 -8.15 -8.38 5.89
C PHE A 50 -9.16 -7.79 4.91
N LEU A 51 -10.33 -7.33 5.39
CA LEU A 51 -11.37 -6.69 4.59
C LEU A 51 -10.85 -5.43 3.88
N GLY A 52 -10.06 -4.61 4.58
CA GLY A 52 -9.42 -3.43 4.02
C GLY A 52 -8.46 -3.78 2.88
N SER A 53 -7.64 -4.81 3.05
CA SER A 53 -6.71 -5.27 2.01
C SER A 53 -7.44 -5.81 0.76
N LEU A 54 -8.59 -6.47 0.96
CA LEU A 54 -9.45 -6.95 -0.11
C LEU A 54 -10.11 -5.78 -0.85
N CYS A 55 -10.69 -4.83 -0.10
CA CYS A 55 -11.30 -3.62 -0.65
C CYS A 55 -10.29 -2.82 -1.47
N TRP A 56 -9.08 -2.61 -0.95
CA TRP A 56 -7.98 -1.95 -1.66
C TRP A 56 -7.64 -2.66 -2.98
N SER A 57 -7.57 -3.99 -2.95
CA SER A 57 -7.27 -4.79 -4.13
C SER A 57 -8.37 -4.69 -5.18
N ILE A 58 -9.64 -4.76 -4.77
CA ILE A 58 -10.79 -4.55 -5.66
C ILE A 58 -10.77 -3.15 -6.27
N CYS A 59 -10.58 -2.11 -5.44
CA CYS A 59 -10.47 -0.72 -5.90
C CYS A 59 -9.38 -0.58 -6.97
N THR A 60 -8.19 -1.12 -6.70
CA THR A 60 -7.06 -1.08 -7.63
C THR A 60 -7.38 -1.77 -8.96
N ILE A 61 -8.04 -2.94 -8.92
CA ILE A 61 -8.47 -3.66 -10.13
C ILE A 61 -9.50 -2.86 -10.92
N ILE A 62 -10.52 -2.31 -10.24
CA ILE A 62 -11.55 -1.49 -10.88
C ILE A 62 -10.90 -0.28 -11.56
N THR A 63 -10.04 0.45 -10.85
CA THR A 63 -9.31 1.59 -11.41
C THR A 63 -8.43 1.21 -12.60
N LYS A 64 -7.81 0.03 -12.57
CA LYS A 64 -6.99 -0.44 -13.70
C LYS A 64 -7.83 -0.91 -14.89
N ARG A 65 -8.97 -1.56 -14.64
CA ARG A 65 -9.86 -2.12 -15.66
C ARG A 65 -10.67 -1.03 -16.36
N PHE A 66 -11.19 -0.09 -15.59
CA PHE A 66 -11.99 1.03 -16.08
C PHE A 66 -11.10 2.26 -16.16
N ILE A 67 -10.54 2.50 -17.34
CA ILE A 67 -9.70 3.66 -17.59
C ILE A 67 -10.59 4.90 -17.52
N PHE A 68 -10.37 5.71 -16.51
CA PHE A 68 -10.99 7.02 -16.41
C PHE A 68 -10.46 7.92 -17.53
N ASP A 69 -11.36 8.62 -18.21
CA ASP A 69 -11.08 9.45 -19.37
C ASP A 69 -10.18 10.65 -19.02
N LYS A 70 -10.21 11.11 -17.77
CA LYS A 70 -9.33 12.17 -17.25
C LYS A 70 -8.00 11.63 -16.71
N SER A 71 -7.20 12.51 -16.11
CA SER A 71 -5.93 12.13 -15.48
C SER A 71 -6.16 11.27 -14.22
N SER A 72 -5.17 10.44 -13.86
CA SER A 72 -5.23 9.63 -12.64
C SER A 72 -5.37 10.50 -11.38
N TRP A 73 -4.83 11.72 -11.40
CA TRP A 73 -4.95 12.70 -10.32
C TRP A 73 -6.40 13.14 -10.07
N VAL A 74 -7.19 13.35 -11.13
CA VAL A 74 -8.61 13.73 -10.99
C VAL A 74 -9.40 12.57 -10.38
N LEU A 75 -9.12 11.33 -10.81
CA LEU A 75 -9.75 10.15 -10.21
C LEU A 75 -9.40 10.02 -8.72
N THR A 76 -8.13 10.19 -8.37
CA THR A 76 -7.68 10.19 -6.97
C THR A 76 -8.37 11.28 -6.15
N GLY A 77 -8.55 12.48 -6.71
CA GLY A 77 -9.29 13.56 -6.07
C GLY A 77 -10.73 13.15 -5.72
N TRP A 78 -11.45 12.54 -6.67
CA TRP A 78 -12.80 12.02 -6.42
C TRP A 78 -12.82 10.90 -5.38
N GLN A 79 -11.85 10.00 -5.40
CA GLN A 79 -11.74 8.92 -4.41
C GLN A 79 -11.52 9.46 -2.99
N LEU A 80 -10.61 10.42 -2.83
CA LEU A 80 -10.34 11.06 -1.54
C LEU A 80 -11.53 11.89 -1.06
N PHE A 81 -12.22 12.59 -1.97
CA PHE A 81 -13.40 13.38 -1.63
C PHE A 81 -14.54 12.51 -1.08
N TRP A 82 -14.91 11.43 -1.79
CA TRP A 82 -15.94 10.52 -1.31
C TRP A 82 -15.51 9.78 -0.04
N GLY A 83 -14.23 9.38 0.05
CA GLY A 83 -13.67 8.79 1.27
C GLY A 83 -13.80 9.73 2.48
N ALA A 84 -13.50 11.02 2.30
CA ALA A 84 -13.64 12.03 3.34
C ALA A 84 -15.10 12.22 3.77
N ILE A 85 -16.06 12.25 2.83
CA ILE A 85 -17.49 12.34 3.15
C ILE A 85 -17.93 11.15 4.00
N PHE A 86 -17.57 9.92 3.60
CA PHE A 86 -17.95 8.73 4.35
C PHE A 86 -17.30 8.70 5.74
N MET A 87 -16.02 9.06 5.84
CA MET A 87 -15.34 9.16 7.14
C MET A 87 -15.99 10.21 8.04
N LEU A 88 -16.32 11.39 7.52
CA LEU A 88 -16.97 12.45 8.29
C LEU A 88 -18.36 12.03 8.76
N LEU A 89 -19.13 11.37 7.91
CA LEU A 89 -20.44 10.82 8.28
C LEU A 89 -20.31 9.77 9.40
N THR A 90 -19.32 8.88 9.31
CA THR A 90 -19.10 7.88 10.36
C THR A 90 -18.68 8.51 11.69
N ALA A 91 -17.80 9.52 11.66
CA ALA A 91 -17.39 10.26 12.84
C ALA A 91 -18.60 10.96 13.50
N TYR A 92 -19.45 11.59 12.69
CA TYR A 92 -20.68 12.22 13.15
C TYR A 92 -21.64 11.24 13.82
N ILE A 93 -21.89 10.07 13.19
CA ILE A 93 -22.77 9.01 13.76
C ILE A 93 -22.19 8.41 15.05
N ARG A 94 -20.87 8.41 15.18
CA ARG A 94 -20.16 7.93 16.38
C ARG A 94 -20.04 8.99 17.47
N HIS A 95 -20.49 10.21 17.22
CA HIS A 95 -20.30 11.37 18.11
C HIS A 95 -18.82 11.56 18.47
N GLU A 96 -17.93 11.34 17.50
CA GLU A 96 -16.50 11.61 17.67
C GLU A 96 -16.27 13.12 17.62
N GLU A 97 -15.75 13.67 18.71
CA GLU A 97 -15.39 15.07 18.82
C GLU A 97 -13.87 15.21 18.86
N TYR A 98 -13.34 16.11 18.05
CA TYR A 98 -11.94 16.49 18.09
C TYR A 98 -11.80 17.99 18.36
N ASN A 99 -11.07 18.35 19.41
CA ASN A 99 -10.82 19.74 19.74
C ASN A 99 -9.72 20.32 18.84
N ILE A 100 -10.11 20.92 17.71
CA ILE A 100 -9.19 21.56 16.76
C ILE A 100 -8.35 22.66 17.43
N GLY A 101 -8.88 23.34 18.45
CA GLY A 101 -8.17 24.37 19.20
C GLY A 101 -6.98 23.85 20.01
N SER A 102 -6.86 22.53 20.21
CA SER A 102 -5.72 21.89 20.88
C SER A 102 -4.51 21.67 19.97
N LEU A 103 -4.65 21.87 18.65
CA LEU A 103 -3.56 21.69 17.68
C LEU A 103 -2.54 22.81 17.80
N GLN A 104 -1.34 22.45 18.25
CA GLN A 104 -0.16 23.31 18.21
C GLN A 104 0.41 23.41 16.79
N LEU A 105 1.36 24.33 16.57
CA LEU A 105 2.01 24.56 15.26
C LEU A 105 2.49 23.26 14.60
N TRP A 106 3.17 22.39 15.35
CA TRP A 106 3.63 21.09 14.84
C TRP A 106 2.48 20.17 14.44
N GLY A 107 1.36 20.20 15.16
CA GLY A 107 0.15 19.46 14.79
C GLY A 107 -0.36 19.84 13.40
N TRP A 108 -0.38 21.13 13.07
CA TRP A 108 -0.73 21.61 11.75
C TRP A 108 0.27 21.19 10.67
N VAL A 109 1.57 21.20 10.98
CA VAL A 109 2.61 20.72 10.07
C VAL A 109 2.40 19.24 9.73
N TRP A 110 2.17 18.39 10.73
CA TRP A 110 1.87 16.96 10.52
C TRP A 110 0.56 16.75 9.77
N PHE A 111 -0.45 17.58 10.05
CA PHE A 111 -1.73 17.50 9.34
C PHE A 111 -1.57 17.83 7.84
N ILE A 112 -0.84 18.90 7.51
CA ILE A 112 -0.54 19.27 6.11
C ILE A 112 0.31 18.19 5.44
N TRP A 113 1.27 17.60 6.17
CA TRP A 113 2.05 16.46 5.69
C TRP A 113 1.17 15.25 5.36
N LEU A 114 0.15 14.96 6.16
CA LEU A 114 -0.79 13.87 5.86
C LEU A 114 -1.64 14.18 4.62
N ILE A 115 -2.04 15.44 4.41
CA ILE A 115 -2.90 15.84 3.28
C ILE A 115 -2.12 15.82 1.96
N ILE A 116 -0.99 16.54 1.90
CA ILE A 116 -0.34 16.83 0.62
C ILE A 116 0.53 15.65 0.17
N PRO A 117 1.69 15.35 0.82
CA PRO A 117 2.54 14.26 0.36
C PRO A 117 1.95 12.87 0.63
N ALA A 118 1.43 12.61 1.84
CA ALA A 118 1.00 11.26 2.21
C ALA A 118 -0.32 10.84 1.55
N SER A 119 -1.22 11.79 1.24
CA SER A 119 -2.49 11.48 0.57
C SER A 119 -2.45 11.86 -0.91
N ILE A 120 -2.54 13.14 -1.24
CA ILE A 120 -2.71 13.60 -2.63
C ILE A 120 -1.53 13.12 -3.50
N GLY A 121 -0.30 13.36 -3.03
CA GLY A 121 0.93 13.00 -3.73
C GLY A 121 1.09 11.49 -3.88
N SER A 122 1.09 10.77 -2.76
CA SER A 122 1.25 9.31 -2.73
C SER A 122 0.22 8.58 -3.58
N PHE A 123 -1.08 8.84 -3.38
CA PHE A 123 -2.12 8.16 -4.14
C PHE A 123 -2.14 8.58 -5.62
N GLY A 124 -1.91 9.87 -5.92
CA GLY A 124 -1.84 10.33 -7.30
C GLY A 124 -0.68 9.68 -8.08
N LEU A 125 0.50 9.58 -7.46
CA LEU A 125 1.63 8.85 -8.03
C LEU A 125 1.35 7.36 -8.15
N TRP A 126 0.75 6.74 -7.13
CA TRP A 126 0.37 5.34 -7.14
C TRP A 126 -0.56 5.00 -8.31
N PHE A 127 -1.66 5.74 -8.47
CA PHE A 127 -2.62 5.48 -9.55
C PHE A 127 -2.10 5.92 -10.93
N SER A 128 -1.15 6.86 -10.98
CA SER A 128 -0.41 7.17 -12.22
C SER A 128 0.50 6.02 -12.64
N ALA A 129 1.27 5.45 -11.69
CA ALA A 129 2.13 4.29 -11.92
C ALA A 129 1.29 3.07 -12.30
N LEU A 130 0.18 2.84 -11.61
CA LEU A 130 -0.76 1.77 -11.91
C LEU A 130 -1.33 1.90 -13.31
N ARG A 131 -1.67 3.11 -13.76
CA ARG A 131 -2.18 3.32 -15.13
C ARG A 131 -1.16 2.91 -16.18
N GLN A 132 0.12 3.19 -15.96
CA GLN A 132 1.21 2.91 -16.90
C GLN A 132 1.71 1.46 -16.84
N GLY A 133 1.80 0.85 -15.65
CA GLY A 133 2.37 -0.49 -15.46
C GLY A 133 1.34 -1.62 -15.35
N GLY A 134 1.81 -2.87 -15.27
CA GLY A 134 0.96 -4.02 -14.92
C GLY A 134 0.50 -3.98 -13.45
N ALA A 135 -0.71 -4.47 -13.16
CA ALA A 135 -1.25 -4.44 -11.80
C ALA A 135 -0.40 -5.28 -10.84
N THR A 136 0.07 -6.45 -11.27
CA THR A 136 0.92 -7.34 -10.45
C THR A 136 2.27 -6.70 -10.16
N LEU A 137 2.96 -6.18 -11.19
CA LEU A 137 4.26 -5.52 -11.04
C LEU A 137 4.16 -4.29 -10.13
N THR A 138 3.19 -3.40 -10.40
CA THR A 138 3.00 -2.18 -9.61
C THR A 138 2.71 -2.52 -8.14
N SER A 139 1.88 -3.56 -7.89
CA SER A 139 1.59 -4.05 -6.54
C SER A 139 2.82 -4.57 -5.79
N GLY A 140 3.82 -5.08 -6.49
CA GLY A 140 5.05 -5.56 -5.88
C GLY A 140 5.79 -4.46 -5.12
N PHE A 141 5.81 -3.23 -5.66
CA PHE A 141 6.44 -2.08 -5.01
C PHE A 141 5.85 -1.73 -3.64
N LEU A 142 4.60 -2.14 -3.35
CA LEU A 142 4.02 -1.95 -2.01
C LEU A 142 4.75 -2.77 -0.94
N PHE A 143 5.51 -3.80 -1.29
CA PHE A 143 6.38 -4.49 -0.33
C PHE A 143 7.52 -3.60 0.18
N LEU A 144 7.87 -2.51 -0.53
CA LEU A 144 8.84 -1.52 -0.02
C LEU A 144 8.28 -0.68 1.13
N VAL A 145 6.96 -0.57 1.26
CA VAL A 145 6.33 0.24 2.32
C VAL A 145 6.77 -0.20 3.72
N PRO A 146 6.63 -1.49 4.13
CA PRO A 146 7.11 -1.93 5.43
C PRO A 146 8.63 -1.82 5.57
N LEU A 147 9.41 -1.98 4.49
CA LEU A 147 10.86 -1.77 4.53
C LEU A 147 11.21 -0.31 4.88
N PHE A 148 10.67 0.66 4.14
CA PHE A 148 10.91 2.07 4.42
C PHE A 148 10.33 2.50 5.77
N SER A 149 9.17 1.96 6.16
CA SER A 149 8.56 2.21 7.47
C SER A 149 9.56 1.91 8.59
N VAL A 150 10.18 0.73 8.58
CA VAL A 150 11.12 0.37 9.64
C VAL A 150 12.45 1.14 9.50
N ILE A 151 12.94 1.40 8.29
CA ILE A 151 14.13 2.26 8.10
C ILE A 151 13.90 3.64 8.72
N PHE A 152 12.75 4.26 8.45
CA PHE A 152 12.40 5.55 9.06
C PHE A 152 12.17 5.44 10.57
N SER A 153 11.62 4.33 11.09
CA SER A 153 11.56 4.11 12.53
C SER A 153 12.95 4.09 13.17
N VAL A 154 13.90 3.34 12.61
CA VAL A 154 15.28 3.29 13.12
C VAL A 154 15.95 4.67 13.05
N LEU A 155 15.80 5.39 11.93
CA LEU A 155 16.47 6.67 11.73
C LEU A 155 15.84 7.82 12.52
N ALA A 156 14.51 7.88 12.60
CA ALA A 156 13.79 9.01 13.18
C ALA A 156 13.38 8.77 14.64
N LEU A 157 13.08 7.52 15.03
CA LEU A 157 12.73 7.15 16.40
C LEU A 157 13.90 6.55 17.18
N HIS A 158 15.06 6.37 16.52
CA HIS A 158 16.27 5.80 17.12
C HIS A 158 16.07 4.36 17.63
N ASP A 159 15.09 3.64 17.06
CA ASP A 159 14.87 2.23 17.36
C ASP A 159 16.08 1.39 16.94
N GLY A 160 16.44 0.39 17.75
CA GLY A 160 17.57 -0.48 17.47
C GLY A 160 17.40 -1.28 16.18
N LEU A 161 18.45 -1.33 15.37
CA LEU A 161 18.48 -2.10 14.12
C LEU A 161 18.50 -3.61 14.43
N SER A 162 17.35 -4.26 14.29
CA SER A 162 17.20 -5.71 14.56
C SER A 162 17.66 -6.55 13.36
N THR A 163 18.23 -7.73 13.62
CA THR A 163 18.60 -8.71 12.60
C THR A 163 17.42 -9.11 11.70
N HIS A 164 16.21 -9.11 12.25
CA HIS A 164 14.98 -9.40 11.53
C HIS A 164 14.69 -8.39 10.42
N LEU A 165 15.03 -7.12 10.64
CA LEU A 165 14.87 -6.05 9.66
C LEU A 165 15.81 -6.22 8.47
N ILE A 166 17.08 -6.56 8.74
CA ILE A 166 18.08 -6.75 7.69
C ILE A 166 17.68 -7.93 6.80
N LEU A 167 17.29 -9.05 7.41
CA LEU A 167 16.84 -10.24 6.68
C LEU A 167 15.54 -9.97 5.91
N GLY A 168 14.55 -9.35 6.55
CA GLY A 168 13.28 -9.02 5.90
C GLY A 168 13.44 -8.04 4.73
N GLY A 169 14.27 -7.01 4.91
CA GLY A 169 14.60 -6.06 3.85
C GLY A 169 15.32 -6.71 2.68
N GLY A 170 16.28 -7.60 2.95
CA GLY A 170 16.95 -8.39 1.90
C GLY A 170 15.97 -9.23 1.08
N LEU A 171 15.01 -9.90 1.75
CA LEU A 171 13.96 -10.67 1.08
C LEU A 171 13.04 -9.79 0.21
N ILE A 172 12.65 -8.60 0.69
CA ILE A 172 11.83 -7.66 -0.08
C ILE A 172 12.56 -7.19 -1.34
N VAL A 173 13.86 -6.84 -1.22
CA VAL A 173 14.66 -6.43 -2.38
C VAL A 173 14.81 -7.59 -3.38
N LEU A 174 15.07 -8.81 -2.90
CA LEU A 174 15.14 -10.01 -3.73
C LEU A 174 13.82 -10.29 -4.46
N SER A 175 12.70 -10.18 -3.76
CA SER A 175 11.34 -10.33 -4.32
C SER A 175 11.12 -9.38 -5.49
N LEU A 176 11.44 -8.09 -5.31
CA LEU A 176 11.26 -7.07 -6.35
C LEU A 176 12.16 -7.30 -7.55
N TYR A 177 13.43 -7.69 -7.32
CA TYR A 177 14.35 -8.01 -8.38
C TYR A 177 13.85 -9.19 -9.23
N LEU A 178 13.39 -10.27 -8.59
CA LEU A 178 12.84 -11.43 -9.27
C LEU A 178 11.56 -11.10 -10.05
N LEU A 179 10.69 -10.27 -9.48
CA LEU A 179 9.44 -9.83 -10.09
C LEU A 179 9.70 -8.97 -11.33
N ASN A 180 10.59 -7.98 -11.24
CA ASN A 180 10.86 -7.04 -12.33
C ASN A 180 11.60 -7.70 -13.50
N LYS A 181 12.60 -8.54 -13.21
CA LYS A 181 13.37 -9.20 -14.28
C LYS A 181 12.50 -10.13 -15.14
N GLY A 182 11.38 -10.66 -14.63
CA GLY A 182 10.48 -11.52 -15.41
C GLY A 182 9.54 -10.76 -16.34
N ASP A 183 9.17 -9.52 -16.00
CA ASP A 183 8.31 -8.68 -16.83
C ASP A 183 9.06 -8.16 -18.07
N LYS A 184 10.38 -7.88 -17.91
CA LYS A 184 11.26 -7.54 -19.04
C LYS A 184 11.44 -8.69 -20.03
N ASP A 185 11.36 -9.93 -19.56
CA ASP A 185 11.46 -11.13 -20.40
C ASP A 185 10.14 -11.41 -21.16
N GLU A 186 8.97 -10.93 -20.68
CA GLU A 186 7.66 -11.08 -21.34
C GLU A 186 7.37 -10.00 -22.41
N ILE A 187 8.09 -8.87 -22.38
CA ILE A 187 7.94 -7.74 -23.33
C ILE A 187 8.86 -7.90 -24.57
N ARG A 188 9.83 -8.80 -24.52
CA ARG A 188 10.75 -9.14 -25.63
C ARG A 188 10.21 -10.28 -26.48
#